data_AF-A0A3M1I2I3-F1
#
_entry.id   AF-A0A3M1I2I3-F1
#
_cell.length_a   1.000
_cell.length_b   1.000
_cell.length_c   1.000
_cell.angle_alpha   90.00
_cell.angle_beta   90.00
_cell.angle_gamma   90.00
#
_symmetry.space_group_name_H-M   'P 1'
#
loop_
_entity.id
_entity.type
_entity.pdbx_description
1 polymer ?
#
loop_
_entity_poly.entity_id
_entity_poly.type
_entity_poly.pdbx_seq_one_letter_code
_entity_poly.pdbx_strand_id
1 'polypeptide(L)'
;MSDLYTPKPEHRFTFGLWTVGNVGRDPFGEPVRPRLSPVELVHLLAEVGAWGVNFHDNDLVPIDATPSERDRIVADFKKALQDTGLVVPMATTNLFSDPVFKDGAFTSNDPKVRAYALQKTMNAIDLGVELGAKGYVFWGGREGVETDAAKDPVEAIKRTREAMNFL
;
A
#
# COMPACT_ATOMS: atom_id res chain seq x y z
N MET A 1 23.73 27.93 -14.06
CA MET A 1 22.41 28.29 -13.50
C MET A 1 21.78 26.99 -13.06
N SER A 2 21.32 26.86 -11.81
CA SER A 2 20.55 25.67 -11.41
C SER A 2 19.28 25.62 -12.27
N ASP A 3 18.98 24.47 -12.86
CA ASP A 3 17.75 24.28 -13.61
C ASP A 3 16.53 24.56 -12.70
N LEU A 4 15.65 25.46 -13.14
CA LEU A 4 14.48 25.95 -12.40
C LEU A 4 13.51 24.82 -12.05
N TYR A 5 13.56 23.70 -12.76
CA TYR A 5 12.65 22.58 -12.60
C TYR A 5 13.28 21.36 -11.93
N THR A 6 14.52 21.45 -11.44
CA THR A 6 15.12 20.35 -10.67
C THR A 6 14.34 20.12 -9.37
N PRO A 7 13.84 18.89 -9.11
CA PRO A 7 13.13 18.56 -7.87
C PRO A 7 14.01 18.78 -6.64
N LYS A 8 13.40 19.23 -5.55
CA LYS A 8 14.04 19.43 -4.25
C LYS A 8 13.21 18.77 -3.15
N PRO A 9 13.83 18.32 -2.05
CA PRO A 9 13.11 17.72 -0.92
C PRO A 9 11.98 18.60 -0.35
N GLU A 10 12.15 19.93 -0.37
CA GLU A 10 11.15 20.90 0.09
C GLU A 10 9.85 20.91 -0.74
N HIS A 11 9.88 20.39 -1.97
CA HIS A 11 8.70 20.22 -2.81
C HIS A 11 7.86 19.00 -2.40
N ARG A 12 8.43 18.07 -1.60
CA ARG A 12 7.74 16.90 -1.03
C ARG A 12 7.08 15.97 -2.07
N PHE A 13 7.71 15.77 -3.22
CA PHE A 13 7.25 14.77 -4.18
C PHE A 13 7.44 13.36 -3.62
N THR A 14 6.40 12.53 -3.71
CA THR A 14 6.43 11.14 -3.24
C THR A 14 5.85 10.21 -4.27
N PHE A 15 6.29 8.96 -4.27
CA PHE A 15 5.80 7.93 -5.18
C PHE A 15 5.43 6.67 -4.40
N GLY A 16 4.34 6.01 -4.80
CA GLY A 16 4.05 4.67 -4.27
C GLY A 16 5.00 3.64 -4.87
N LEU A 17 5.42 2.62 -4.11
CA LEU A 17 6.19 1.50 -4.67
C LEU A 17 5.46 0.90 -5.90
N TRP A 18 4.13 0.79 -5.82
CA TRP A 18 3.27 0.28 -6.89
C TRP A 18 3.22 1.16 -8.15
N THR A 19 3.70 2.41 -8.12
CA THR A 19 3.65 3.30 -9.30
C THR A 19 4.82 3.01 -10.24
N VAL A 20 6.04 3.26 -9.78
CA VAL A 20 7.26 3.02 -10.56
C VAL A 20 7.60 1.51 -10.62
N GLY A 21 7.14 0.73 -9.66
CA GLY A 21 7.23 -0.73 -9.66
C GLY A 21 6.14 -1.43 -10.49
N ASN A 22 5.25 -0.69 -11.16
CA ASN A 22 4.22 -1.30 -12.00
C ASN A 22 4.85 -2.03 -13.19
N VAL A 23 4.62 -3.34 -13.29
CA VAL A 23 5.19 -4.19 -14.36
C VAL A 23 4.48 -4.08 -15.71
N GLY A 24 3.38 -3.32 -15.78
CA GLY A 24 2.62 -3.06 -17.00
C GLY A 24 1.62 -4.15 -17.38
N ARG A 25 1.27 -5.05 -16.45
CA ARG A 25 0.15 -5.98 -16.64
C ARG A 25 -1.17 -5.20 -16.63
N ASP A 26 -2.08 -5.57 -17.52
CA ASP A 26 -3.44 -5.06 -17.57
C ASP A 26 -4.44 -6.23 -17.81
N PRO A 27 -5.75 -5.99 -17.97
CA PRO A 27 -6.71 -7.06 -18.21
C PRO A 27 -6.54 -7.85 -19.51
N PHE A 28 -5.77 -7.34 -20.48
CA PHE A 28 -5.62 -7.88 -21.84
C PHE A 28 -4.17 -8.20 -22.21
N GLY A 29 -3.19 -7.91 -21.35
CA GLY A 29 -1.77 -8.10 -21.61
C GLY A 29 -0.96 -8.52 -20.38
N GLU A 30 0.04 -9.37 -20.64
CA GLU A 30 1.01 -9.82 -19.64
C GLU A 30 2.04 -8.74 -19.29
N PRO A 31 2.76 -8.86 -18.15
CA PRO A 31 3.82 -7.93 -17.79
C PRO A 31 4.82 -7.63 -18.91
N VAL A 32 5.16 -6.35 -19.08
CA VAL A 32 6.11 -5.86 -20.10
C VAL A 32 7.39 -5.29 -19.50
N ARG A 33 7.48 -5.23 -18.16
CA ARG A 33 8.67 -4.80 -17.41
C ARG A 33 9.02 -5.83 -16.34
N PRO A 34 10.32 -6.00 -16.01
CA PRO A 34 10.73 -6.83 -14.88
C PRO A 34 10.23 -6.23 -13.56
N ARG A 35 10.04 -7.08 -12.56
CA ARG A 35 9.73 -6.64 -11.20
C ARG A 35 11.01 -6.11 -10.55
N LEU A 36 10.94 -4.91 -9.98
CA LEU A 36 11.99 -4.33 -9.15
C LEU A 36 11.70 -4.58 -7.68
N SER A 37 12.75 -4.77 -6.88
CA SER A 37 12.63 -4.86 -5.43
C SER A 37 12.33 -3.50 -4.80
N PRO A 38 11.70 -3.46 -3.60
CA PRO A 38 11.49 -2.21 -2.87
C PRO A 38 12.78 -1.40 -2.64
N VAL A 39 13.92 -2.07 -2.42
CA VAL A 39 15.23 -1.43 -2.24
C VAL A 39 15.69 -0.73 -3.52
N GLU A 40 15.63 -1.42 -4.67
CA GLU A 40 15.98 -0.83 -5.97
C GLU A 40 15.10 0.39 -6.27
N LEU A 41 13.80 0.32 -5.96
CA LEU A 41 12.87 1.43 -6.15
C LEU A 41 13.20 2.63 -5.27
N VAL A 42 13.62 2.43 -4.02
CA VAL A 42 14.05 3.53 -3.12
C VAL A 42 15.26 4.26 -3.69
N HIS A 43 16.29 3.52 -4.15
CA HIS A 43 17.46 4.15 -4.76
C HIS A 43 17.12 4.89 -6.06
N LEU A 44 16.28 4.29 -6.92
CA LEU A 44 15.81 4.95 -8.15
C LEU A 44 15.07 6.26 -7.86
N LEU A 45 14.18 6.26 -6.86
CA LEU A 45 13.44 7.45 -6.46
C LEU A 45 14.37 8.55 -5.87
N ALA A 46 15.42 8.15 -5.15
CA ALA A 46 16.43 9.07 -4.64
C ALA A 46 17.20 9.77 -5.76
N GLU A 47 17.63 9.01 -6.78
CA GLU A 47 18.38 9.52 -7.92
C GLU A 47 17.61 10.61 -8.70
N VAL A 48 16.28 10.51 -8.74
CA VAL A 48 15.42 11.50 -9.43
C VAL A 48 14.91 12.63 -8.52
N GLY A 49 15.39 12.70 -7.28
CA GLY A 49 15.10 13.78 -6.34
C GLY A 49 13.74 13.70 -5.64
N ALA A 50 13.16 12.50 -5.51
CA ALA A 50 11.96 12.31 -4.70
C ALA A 50 12.27 12.55 -3.21
N TRP A 51 11.28 13.04 -2.47
CA TRP A 51 11.38 13.24 -1.02
C TRP A 51 11.02 11.98 -0.23
N GLY A 52 10.09 11.18 -0.75
CA GLY A 52 9.63 10.00 -0.03
C GLY A 52 8.95 8.96 -0.89
N VAL A 53 8.68 7.82 -0.26
CA VAL A 53 8.05 6.65 -0.88
C VAL A 53 6.88 6.19 -0.02
N ASN A 54 5.81 5.70 -0.67
CA ASN A 54 4.63 5.16 -0.01
C ASN A 54 4.48 3.68 -0.36
N PHE A 55 3.78 2.89 0.46
CA PHE A 55 3.62 1.45 0.20
C PHE A 55 2.24 0.93 0.64
N HIS A 56 1.72 -0.06 -0.08
CA HIS A 56 0.84 -1.05 0.52
C HIS A 56 1.68 -2.09 1.25
N ASP A 57 1.15 -2.66 2.32
CA ASP A 57 1.77 -3.80 3.01
C ASP A 57 2.34 -4.86 2.05
N ASN A 58 1.56 -5.28 1.05
CA ASN A 58 1.97 -6.29 0.07
C ASN A 58 2.91 -5.80 -1.06
N ASP A 59 3.13 -4.49 -1.19
CA ASP A 59 4.19 -4.00 -2.07
C ASP A 59 5.57 -4.23 -1.45
N LEU A 60 5.65 -4.11 -0.11
CA LEU A 60 6.88 -4.29 0.65
C LEU A 60 7.05 -5.75 1.09
N VAL A 61 6.09 -6.31 1.82
CA VAL A 61 6.14 -7.65 2.40
C VAL A 61 5.14 -8.57 1.67
N PRO A 62 5.61 -9.63 0.97
CA PRO A 62 4.71 -10.61 0.36
C PRO A 62 3.73 -11.21 1.37
N ILE A 63 2.50 -11.49 0.95
CA ILE A 63 1.43 -11.98 1.86
C ILE A 63 1.76 -13.33 2.50
N ASP A 64 2.61 -14.11 1.84
CA ASP A 64 3.07 -15.44 2.20
C ASP A 64 4.46 -15.45 2.86
N ALA A 65 5.05 -14.27 3.09
CA ALA A 65 6.34 -14.17 3.78
C ALA A 65 6.24 -14.73 5.21
N THR A 66 7.21 -15.57 5.57
CA THR A 66 7.42 -15.98 6.96
C THR A 66 7.79 -14.76 7.81
N PRO A 67 7.61 -14.82 9.15
CA PRO A 67 8.04 -13.73 10.04
C PRO A 67 9.51 -13.34 9.87
N SER A 68 10.40 -14.33 9.70
CA SER A 68 11.83 -14.08 9.44
C SER A 68 12.10 -13.40 8.10
N GLU A 69 11.34 -13.73 7.06
CA GLU A 69 11.47 -13.07 5.76
C GLU A 69 10.96 -11.63 5.82
N ARG A 70 9.82 -11.42 6.47
CA ARG A 70 9.27 -10.08 6.74
C ARG A 70 10.31 -9.21 7.44
N ASP A 71 10.91 -9.69 8.53
CA ASP A 71 11.89 -8.91 9.29
C ASP A 71 13.13 -8.56 8.48
N ARG A 72 13.64 -9.49 7.67
CA ARG A 72 14.75 -9.21 6.76
C ARG A 72 14.39 -8.16 5.71
N ILE A 73 13.24 -8.31 5.05
CA ILE A 73 12.76 -7.37 4.02
C ILE A 73 12.61 -5.95 4.60
N VAL A 74 12.01 -5.83 5.78
CA VAL A 74 11.80 -4.54 6.45
C VAL A 74 13.14 -3.94 6.89
N ALA A 75 14.09 -4.75 7.38
CA ALA A 75 15.43 -4.28 7.73
C ALA A 75 16.19 -3.73 6.52
N ASP A 76 16.16 -4.45 5.40
CA ASP A 76 16.79 -4.03 4.15
C ASP A 76 16.17 -2.74 3.60
N PHE A 77 14.84 -2.63 3.66
CA PHE A 77 14.13 -1.43 3.26
C PHE A 77 14.46 -0.22 4.14
N LYS A 78 14.51 -0.39 5.47
CA LYS A 78 14.95 0.66 6.41
C LYS A 78 16.36 1.12 6.12
N LYS A 79 17.26 0.19 5.80
CA LYS A 79 18.64 0.54 5.43
C LYS A 79 18.67 1.39 4.16
N ALA A 80 17.92 1.02 3.12
CA ALA A 80 17.82 1.81 1.90
C ALA A 80 17.27 3.23 2.15
N LEU A 81 16.26 3.37 3.03
CA LEU A 81 15.74 4.68 3.43
C LEU A 81 16.80 5.52 4.16
N GLN A 82 17.59 4.90 5.06
CA GLN A 82 18.69 5.58 5.76
C GLN A 82 19.80 6.02 4.80
N ASP A 83 20.20 5.14 3.88
CA ASP A 83 21.27 5.39 2.92
C ASP A 83 20.90 6.52 1.93
N THR A 84 19.62 6.67 1.59
CA THR A 84 19.12 7.65 0.61
C THR A 84 18.54 8.92 1.23
N GLY A 85 18.14 8.88 2.50
CA GLY A 85 17.41 9.95 3.16
C GLY A 85 15.94 10.08 2.75
N LEU A 86 15.39 9.14 1.97
CA LEU A 86 13.95 9.11 1.70
C LEU A 86 13.18 8.83 2.98
N VAL A 87 12.03 9.48 3.11
CA VAL A 87 11.09 9.20 4.18
C VAL A 87 9.92 8.36 3.68
N VAL A 88 9.17 7.77 4.61
CA VAL A 88 7.87 7.17 4.33
C VAL A 88 6.79 8.04 4.94
N PRO A 89 6.11 8.92 4.17
CA PRO A 89 5.09 9.80 4.72
C PRO A 89 3.73 9.11 4.84
N MET A 90 3.44 8.11 4.00
CA MET A 90 2.16 7.41 3.98
C MET A 90 2.31 5.90 3.74
N ALA A 91 1.46 5.14 4.43
CA ALA A 91 1.24 3.71 4.21
C ALA A 91 -0.25 3.41 3.99
N THR A 92 -0.56 2.24 3.45
CA THR A 92 -1.93 1.76 3.21
C THR A 92 -1.98 0.23 3.26
N THR A 93 -3.17 -0.36 3.31
CA THR A 93 -3.37 -1.81 3.21
C THR A 93 -3.79 -2.19 1.79
N ASN A 94 -3.23 -3.26 1.22
CA ASN A 94 -3.83 -3.91 0.06
C ASN A 94 -5.03 -4.76 0.52
N LEU A 95 -6.24 -4.25 0.31
CA LEU A 95 -7.50 -4.94 0.57
C LEU A 95 -8.26 -5.27 -0.72
N PHE A 96 -7.54 -5.51 -1.82
CA PHE A 96 -8.16 -5.63 -3.14
C PHE A 96 -7.58 -6.70 -4.06
N SER A 97 -6.31 -7.11 -3.84
CA SER A 97 -5.64 -8.09 -4.70
C SER A 97 -5.96 -9.53 -4.34
N ASP A 98 -6.03 -9.87 -3.06
CA ASP A 98 -6.36 -11.23 -2.63
C ASP A 98 -7.81 -11.59 -3.05
N PRO A 99 -8.06 -12.76 -3.68
CA PRO A 99 -9.41 -13.19 -4.06
C PRO A 99 -10.43 -13.21 -2.92
N VAL A 100 -9.99 -13.30 -1.66
CA VAL A 100 -10.88 -13.23 -0.49
C VAL A 100 -11.65 -11.91 -0.43
N PHE A 101 -11.08 -10.81 -0.94
CA PHE A 101 -11.68 -9.47 -0.93
C PHE A 101 -12.58 -9.20 -2.14
N LYS A 102 -12.96 -10.22 -2.93
CA LYS A 102 -13.75 -10.07 -4.16
C LYS A 102 -15.10 -9.35 -3.99
N ASP A 103 -15.70 -9.38 -2.79
CA ASP A 103 -16.98 -8.74 -2.43
C ASP A 103 -16.80 -7.59 -1.43
N GLY A 104 -15.61 -6.97 -1.45
CA GLY A 104 -15.20 -5.99 -0.45
C GLY A 104 -14.45 -6.61 0.71
N ALA A 105 -13.79 -5.76 1.47
CA ALA A 105 -13.02 -6.12 2.64
C ALA A 105 -13.79 -5.70 3.89
N PHE A 106 -13.91 -4.39 4.15
CA PHE A 106 -14.68 -3.91 5.31
C PHE A 106 -16.20 -4.04 5.09
N THR A 107 -16.67 -4.06 3.84
CA THR A 107 -18.10 -4.18 3.52
C THR A 107 -18.48 -5.57 2.99
N SER A 108 -17.56 -6.54 3.06
CA SER A 108 -17.83 -7.93 2.68
C SER A 108 -19.11 -8.45 3.31
N ASN A 109 -19.91 -9.20 2.55
CA ASN A 109 -21.09 -9.88 3.11
C ASN A 109 -20.68 -10.97 4.11
N ASP A 110 -19.49 -11.56 3.94
CA ASP A 110 -18.94 -12.53 4.89
C ASP A 110 -18.27 -11.83 6.10
N PRO A 111 -18.78 -12.03 7.33
CA PRO A 111 -18.18 -11.44 8.53
C PRO A 111 -16.74 -11.87 8.80
N LYS A 112 -16.33 -13.08 8.37
CA LYS A 112 -14.96 -13.56 8.55
C LYS A 112 -13.98 -12.77 7.70
N VAL A 113 -14.38 -12.38 6.48
CA VAL A 113 -13.57 -11.53 5.60
C VAL A 113 -13.43 -10.13 6.19
N ARG A 114 -14.50 -9.58 6.78
CA ARG A 114 -14.41 -8.27 7.48
C ARG A 114 -13.45 -8.31 8.67
N ALA A 115 -13.52 -9.36 9.48
CA ALA A 115 -12.59 -9.55 10.60
C ALA A 115 -11.14 -9.69 10.13
N TYR A 116 -10.90 -10.44 9.04
CA TYR A 116 -9.59 -10.55 8.43
C TYR A 116 -9.07 -9.22 7.90
N ALA A 117 -9.92 -8.43 7.22
CA ALA A 117 -9.57 -7.10 6.73
C ALA A 117 -9.10 -6.18 7.86
N LEU A 118 -9.82 -6.15 8.99
CA LEU A 118 -9.42 -5.39 10.18
C LEU A 118 -8.06 -5.82 10.72
N GLN A 119 -7.85 -7.12 10.91
CA GLN A 119 -6.57 -7.65 11.38
C GLN A 119 -5.42 -7.29 10.45
N LYS A 120 -5.61 -7.47 9.14
CA LYS A 120 -4.60 -7.15 8.12
C LYS A 120 -4.25 -5.67 8.15
N THR A 121 -5.25 -4.80 8.28
CA THR A 121 -5.04 -3.36 8.36
C THR A 121 -4.32 -2.94 9.63
N MET A 122 -4.65 -3.50 10.81
CA MET A 122 -3.90 -3.21 12.05
C MET A 122 -2.41 -3.53 11.89
N ASN A 123 -2.08 -4.72 11.37
CA ASN A 123 -0.68 -5.10 11.12
C ASN A 123 0.02 -4.16 10.13
N ALA A 124 -0.70 -3.69 9.11
CA ALA A 124 -0.18 -2.74 8.13
C ALA A 124 -0.02 -1.32 8.72
N ILE A 125 -0.89 -0.90 9.65
CA ILE A 125 -0.73 0.34 10.43
C ILE A 125 0.54 0.24 11.28
N ASP A 126 0.75 -0.85 12.01
CA ASP A 126 1.95 -1.06 12.82
C ASP A 126 3.23 -0.99 11.98
N LEU A 127 3.25 -1.62 10.80
CA LEU A 127 4.36 -1.52 9.86
C LEU A 127 4.56 -0.08 9.33
N GLY A 128 3.47 0.64 9.05
CA GLY A 128 3.52 2.05 8.68
C GLY A 128 4.15 2.91 9.78
N VAL A 129 3.72 2.72 11.03
CA VAL A 129 4.27 3.41 12.21
C VAL A 129 5.75 3.07 12.40
N GLU A 130 6.12 1.79 12.25
CA GLU A 130 7.51 1.30 12.32
C GLU A 130 8.43 2.01 11.31
N LEU A 131 7.90 2.35 10.13
CA LEU A 131 8.62 3.05 9.05
C LEU A 131 8.45 4.57 9.08
N GLY A 132 7.74 5.11 10.07
CA GLY A 132 7.61 6.55 10.30
C GLY A 132 6.46 7.24 9.55
N ALA A 133 5.55 6.47 8.94
CA ALA A 133 4.37 7.01 8.25
C ALA A 133 3.53 7.90 9.18
N LYS A 134 3.05 9.02 8.64
CA LYS A 134 2.16 9.97 9.33
C LYS A 134 0.76 10.01 8.74
N GLY A 135 0.63 9.64 7.46
CA GLY A 135 -0.65 9.39 6.82
C GLY A 135 -0.92 7.90 6.73
N TYR A 136 -2.18 7.51 6.92
CA TYR A 136 -2.68 6.19 6.57
C TYR A 136 -3.84 6.34 5.61
N VAL A 137 -3.72 5.75 4.42
CA VAL A 137 -4.75 5.85 3.38
C VAL A 137 -5.66 4.64 3.41
N PHE A 138 -6.94 4.88 3.19
CA PHE A 138 -7.96 3.85 3.02
C PHE A 138 -8.56 3.97 1.62
N TRP A 139 -8.19 3.04 0.73
CA TRP A 139 -8.80 2.93 -0.58
C TRP A 139 -9.68 1.68 -0.66
N GLY A 140 -11.00 1.88 -0.59
CA GLY A 140 -11.99 0.82 -0.67
C GLY A 140 -12.26 0.33 -2.09
N GLY A 141 -11.22 -0.09 -2.83
CA GLY A 141 -11.34 -0.46 -4.25
C GLY A 141 -12.25 -1.66 -4.55
N ARG A 142 -12.58 -2.48 -3.53
CA ARG A 142 -13.52 -3.60 -3.62
C ARG A 142 -14.84 -3.35 -2.89
N GLU A 143 -14.97 -2.22 -2.20
CA GLU A 143 -16.18 -1.89 -1.45
C GLU A 143 -17.23 -1.36 -2.44
N GLY A 144 -18.13 -2.22 -2.91
CA GLY A 144 -19.09 -1.85 -3.95
C GLY A 144 -19.99 -2.99 -4.38
N VAL A 145 -20.63 -2.81 -5.53
CA VAL A 145 -21.51 -3.78 -6.18
C VAL A 145 -21.47 -3.64 -7.69
N GLU A 146 -21.73 -4.75 -8.38
CA GLU A 146 -22.09 -4.73 -9.81
C GLU A 146 -23.62 -4.80 -10.01
N THR A 147 -24.39 -5.19 -8.98
CA THR A 147 -25.86 -5.27 -9.02
C THR A 147 -26.47 -4.78 -7.70
N ASP A 148 -27.57 -4.03 -7.78
CA ASP A 148 -28.19 -3.38 -6.63
C ASP A 148 -28.68 -4.36 -5.54
N ALA A 149 -29.03 -5.59 -5.92
CA ALA A 149 -29.50 -6.61 -4.98
C ALA A 149 -28.38 -7.30 -4.17
N ALA A 150 -27.11 -7.09 -4.54
CA ALA A 150 -25.99 -7.80 -3.93
C ALA A 150 -25.51 -7.19 -2.59
N LYS A 151 -25.84 -5.92 -2.33
CA LYS A 151 -25.42 -5.21 -1.10
C LYS A 151 -26.46 -4.19 -0.69
N ASP A 152 -26.83 -4.23 0.57
CA ASP A 152 -27.53 -3.10 1.20
C ASP A 152 -26.52 -1.98 1.46
N PRO A 153 -26.64 -0.80 0.80
CA PRO A 153 -25.71 0.30 0.99
C PRO A 153 -25.74 0.89 2.40
N VAL A 154 -26.88 0.82 3.10
CA VAL A 154 -27.01 1.30 4.48
C VAL A 154 -26.18 0.43 5.41
N GLU A 155 -26.25 -0.89 5.26
CA GLU A 155 -25.44 -1.83 6.04
C GLU A 155 -23.96 -1.74 5.68
N ALA A 156 -23.61 -1.57 4.40
CA ALA A 156 -22.23 -1.37 3.97
C ALA A 156 -21.61 -0.12 4.63
N ILE A 157 -22.31 1.02 4.61
CA ILE A 157 -21.82 2.26 5.24
C ILE A 157 -21.66 2.10 6.76
N LYS A 158 -22.60 1.40 7.43
CA LYS A 158 -22.46 1.10 8.87
C LYS A 158 -21.19 0.31 9.16
N ARG A 159 -20.91 -0.73 8.37
CA ARG A 159 -19.71 -1.56 8.50
C ARG A 159 -18.43 -0.79 8.23
N THR A 160 -18.41 0.07 7.21
CA THR A 160 -17.27 0.97 6.97
C THR A 160 -17.02 1.86 8.17
N ARG A 161 -18.07 2.49 8.73
CA ARG A 161 -17.95 3.34 9.92
C ARG A 161 -17.45 2.55 11.13
N GLU A 162 -17.96 1.35 11.35
CA GLU A 162 -17.50 0.46 12.44
C GLU A 162 -16.00 0.16 12.29
N ALA A 163 -15.53 -0.15 11.08
CA ALA A 163 -14.12 -0.38 10.83
C ALA A 163 -13.27 0.88 11.08
N MET A 164 -13.70 2.05 10.58
CA MET A 164 -12.97 3.31 10.76
C MET A 164 -12.95 3.80 12.21
N ASN A 165 -13.97 3.47 13.01
CA ASN A 165 -13.98 3.80 14.44
C ASN A 165 -13.10 2.86 15.27
N PHE A 166 -12.91 1.64 14.79
CA PHE A 166 -12.11 0.63 15.50
C PHE A 166 -10.61 0.84 15.29
N LEU A 167 -10.22 1.21 14.07
CA LEU A 167 -8.85 1.52 13.67
C LEU A 167 -8.42 2.91 14.17
#